data_AF-A0A9Q0PEZ2-F1
#
_entry.id   AF-A0A9Q0PEZ2-F1
#
_cell.length_a   1.000
_cell.length_b   1.000
_cell.length_c   1.000
_cell.angle_alpha   90.00
_cell.angle_beta   90.00
_cell.angle_gamma   90.00
#
_symmetry.space_group_name_H-M   'P 1'
#
loop_
_entity.id
_entity.type
_entity.pdbx_description
1 polymer ?
#
loop_
_entity_poly.entity_id
_entity_poly.type
_entity_poly.pdbx_seq_one_letter_code
_entity_poly.pdbx_strand_id
1 'polypeptide(L)'
;MVGWKHSLLIRRLVNPLLPITLLLLLSGVRENNLLLWLLLLLPPYRNYLDWNARYRHKFGFIFLICASGRSTAEILADLKKRYPNRPIVEFEIAAQEQMKVTELRLVKALFK
;
A
#
# COMPACT_ATOMS: atom_id res chain seq x y z
N MET A 1 24.49 -35.19 -16.69
CA MET A 1 24.38 -35.22 -15.22
C MET A 1 24.34 -33.79 -14.69
N VAL A 2 23.12 -33.22 -14.63
CA VAL A 2 22.31 -32.90 -13.42
C VAL A 2 22.91 -31.76 -12.58
N GLY A 3 22.16 -30.65 -12.43
CA GLY A 3 22.40 -29.73 -11.31
C GLY A 3 21.90 -28.28 -11.38
N TRP A 4 20.97 -27.87 -12.26
CA TRP A 4 20.56 -26.44 -12.34
C TRP A 4 19.06 -26.14 -12.31
N LYS A 5 18.19 -27.09 -11.94
CA LYS A 5 16.72 -26.87 -11.97
C LYS A 5 16.01 -26.63 -10.63
N HIS A 6 16.68 -26.73 -9.48
CA HIS A 6 15.98 -26.63 -8.18
C HIS A 6 16.00 -25.25 -7.48
N SER A 7 16.72 -24.24 -7.99
CA SER A 7 16.83 -22.94 -7.29
C SER A 7 15.76 -21.89 -7.70
N LEU A 8 15.13 -22.03 -8.86
CA LEU A 8 14.19 -21.02 -9.38
C LEU A 8 12.75 -21.19 -8.88
N LEU A 9 12.33 -22.38 -8.47
CA LEU A 9 10.96 -22.63 -8.03
C LEU A 9 10.69 -22.20 -6.57
N ILE A 10 11.71 -22.20 -5.71
CA ILE A 10 11.55 -21.80 -4.29
C ILE A 10 11.45 -20.27 -4.15
N ARG A 11 12.04 -19.49 -5.07
CA ARG A 11 11.92 -18.02 -5.07
C ARG A 11 10.55 -17.48 -5.48
N ARG A 12 9.68 -18.32 -6.05
CA ARG A 12 8.33 -17.91 -6.49
C ARG A 12 7.26 -18.02 -5.40
N LEU A 13 7.51 -18.72 -4.31
CA LEU A 13 6.48 -19.05 -3.30
C LEU A 13 6.56 -18.25 -2.01
N VAL A 14 7.62 -17.45 -1.78
CA VAL A 14 7.75 -16.65 -0.54
C VAL A 14 8.30 -15.26 -0.84
N ASN A 15 7.61 -14.47 -1.66
CA ASN A 15 7.88 -13.02 -1.70
C ASN A 15 6.59 -12.19 -1.83
N PRO A 16 6.02 -11.70 -0.70
CA PRO A 16 4.84 -10.84 -0.72
C PRO A 16 5.09 -9.46 -1.32
N LEU A 17 6.33 -9.13 -1.71
CA LEU A 17 6.73 -7.84 -2.27
C LEU A 17 6.69 -7.76 -3.79
N LEU A 18 6.47 -8.90 -4.49
CA LEU A 18 6.33 -8.96 -5.95
C LEU A 18 5.29 -7.97 -6.54
N PRO A 19 4.17 -7.65 -5.88
CA PRO A 19 3.23 -6.64 -6.40
C PRO A 19 3.78 -5.21 -6.31
N ILE A 20 4.62 -4.93 -5.31
CA ILE A 20 5.14 -3.58 -5.03
C ILE A 20 6.28 -3.25 -6.00
N THR A 21 7.16 -4.21 -6.30
CA THR A 21 8.20 -4.04 -7.31
C THR A 21 7.63 -3.81 -8.71
N LEU A 22 6.51 -4.43 -9.06
CA LEU A 22 5.84 -4.20 -10.35
C LEU A 22 5.17 -2.82 -10.44
N LEU A 23 4.63 -2.31 -9.33
CA LEU A 23 4.02 -0.98 -9.26
C LEU A 23 5.06 0.14 -9.37
N LEU A 24 6.27 -0.07 -8.83
CA LEU A 24 7.39 0.86 -8.94
C LEU A 24 7.92 0.97 -10.37
N LEU A 25 8.01 -0.15 -11.10
CA LEU A 25 8.43 -0.19 -12.51
C LEU A 25 7.49 0.61 -13.44
N LEU A 26 6.17 0.59 -13.20
CA LEU A 26 5.19 1.32 -14.01
C LEU A 26 5.15 2.84 -13.69
N SER A 27 5.69 3.25 -12.54
CA SER A 27 5.66 4.65 -12.08
C SER A 27 6.84 5.52 -12.58
N GLY A 28 7.75 4.97 -13.38
CA GLY A 28 8.92 5.72 -13.91
C GLY A 28 9.96 6.07 -12.84
N VAL A 29 9.87 5.49 -11.64
CA VAL A 29 10.88 5.65 -10.59
C VAL A 29 12.09 4.81 -10.98
N ARG A 30 13.12 5.48 -11.52
CA ARG A 30 14.41 4.89 -11.91
C ARG A 30 14.93 4.00 -10.77
N GLU A 31 15.33 2.77 -11.10
CA GLU A 31 15.68 1.67 -10.18
C GLU A 31 16.77 1.97 -9.12
N ASN A 32 17.40 3.15 -9.12
CA ASN A 32 18.63 3.44 -8.39
C ASN A 32 18.50 4.53 -7.32
N ASN A 33 17.39 4.57 -6.57
CA ASN A 33 17.32 5.46 -5.40
C ASN A 33 17.41 4.65 -4.10
N LEU A 34 18.65 4.38 -3.66
CA LEU A 34 18.94 3.72 -2.38
C LEU A 34 18.24 4.39 -1.20
N LEU A 35 17.97 5.69 -1.28
CA LEU A 35 17.22 6.44 -0.27
C LEU A 35 15.76 5.97 -0.15
N LEU A 36 15.12 5.59 -1.27
CA LEU A 36 13.74 5.07 -1.25
C LEU A 36 13.68 3.71 -0.54
N TRP A 37 14.68 2.85 -0.77
CA TRP A 37 14.83 1.58 -0.07
C TRP A 37 15.14 1.77 1.42
N LEU A 38 15.99 2.76 1.76
CA LEU A 38 16.30 3.10 3.16
C LEU A 38 15.08 3.66 3.90
N LEU A 39 14.26 4.46 3.23
CA LEU A 39 13.00 4.99 3.77
C LEU A 39 12.03 3.87 4.17
N LEU A 40 11.97 2.78 3.41
CA LEU A 40 11.16 1.60 3.75
C LEU A 40 11.70 0.83 4.96
N LEU A 41 12.99 1.00 5.30
CA LEU A 41 13.60 0.44 6.51
C LEU A 41 13.38 1.32 7.76
N LEU A 42 12.93 2.59 7.60
CA LEU A 42 12.64 3.45 8.73
C LEU A 42 11.38 2.98 9.49
N PRO A 43 11.39 3.04 10.84
CA PRO A 43 10.29 2.56 11.69
C PRO A 43 8.87 3.02 11.29
N PRO A 44 8.60 4.30 10.96
CA PRO A 44 7.25 4.72 10.62
C PRO A 44 6.71 4.05 9.34
N TYR A 45 7.55 3.87 8.33
CA TYR A 45 7.15 3.27 7.05
C TYR A 45 7.05 1.75 7.13
N ARG A 46 7.96 1.09 7.84
CA ARG A 46 7.88 -0.36 8.11
C ARG A 46 6.58 -0.72 8.81
N ASN A 47 6.23 0.02 9.86
CA ASN A 47 4.96 -0.18 10.56
C ASN A 47 3.77 0.01 9.61
N TYR A 48 3.77 1.06 8.79
CA TYR A 48 2.69 1.28 7.82
C TYR A 48 2.52 0.12 6.84
N LEU A 49 3.61 -0.45 6.32
CA LEU A 49 3.56 -1.61 5.42
C LEU A 49 2.97 -2.85 6.12
N ASP A 50 3.46 -3.17 7.33
CA ASP A 50 2.99 -4.31 8.11
C ASP A 50 1.49 -4.21 8.40
N TRP A 51 1.01 -3.01 8.75
CA TRP A 51 -0.40 -2.77 9.00
C TRP A 51 -1.25 -2.82 7.73
N ASN A 52 -0.75 -2.35 6.59
CA ASN A 52 -1.45 -2.49 5.31
C ASN A 52 -1.57 -3.95 4.87
N ALA A 53 -0.53 -4.76 5.09
CA ALA A 53 -0.58 -6.19 4.83
C ALA A 53 -1.66 -6.89 5.69
N ARG A 54 -1.69 -6.58 6.99
CA ARG A 54 -2.73 -7.07 7.92
C ARG A 54 -4.13 -6.63 7.49
N TYR A 55 -4.28 -5.36 7.13
CA TYR A 55 -5.54 -4.79 6.66
C TYR A 55 -6.05 -5.53 5.42
N ARG A 56 -5.20 -5.69 4.40
CA ARG A 56 -5.57 -6.42 3.18
C ARG A 56 -5.95 -7.87 3.45
N HIS A 57 -5.22 -8.54 4.35
CA HIS A 57 -5.54 -9.91 4.74
C HIS A 57 -6.91 -10.01 5.44
N LYS A 58 -7.26 -9.05 6.32
CA LYS A 58 -8.54 -9.04 7.03
C LYS A 58 -9.73 -8.69 6.13
N PHE A 59 -9.59 -7.64 5.32
CA PHE A 59 -10.72 -7.02 4.62
C PHE A 59 -10.83 -7.42 3.14
N GLY A 60 -9.76 -7.96 2.53
CA GLY A 60 -9.75 -8.38 1.13
C GLY A 60 -9.44 -7.25 0.12
N PHE A 61 -9.25 -6.01 0.58
CA PHE A 61 -8.90 -4.86 -0.25
C PHE A 61 -7.83 -3.97 0.42
N ILE A 62 -7.23 -3.07 -0.37
CA ILE A 62 -6.21 -2.14 0.13
C ILE A 62 -6.82 -1.08 1.04
N PHE A 63 -6.05 -0.56 2.00
CA PHE A 63 -6.51 0.55 2.82
C PHE A 63 -6.69 1.81 1.96
N LEU A 64 -7.87 2.44 2.05
CA LEU A 64 -8.21 3.65 1.32
C LEU A 64 -8.49 4.80 2.31
N ILE A 65 -7.85 5.92 2.05
CA ILE A 65 -7.97 7.17 2.79
C ILE A 65 -7.65 8.35 1.88
N CYS A 66 -8.42 9.43 2.00
CA CYS A 66 -8.10 10.71 1.41
C CYS A 66 -6.95 11.34 2.21
N ALA A 67 -5.73 11.20 1.69
CA ALA A 67 -4.50 11.64 2.35
C ALA A 67 -4.24 13.16 2.25
N SER A 68 -5.08 13.93 1.56
CA SER A 68 -4.89 15.39 1.42
C SER A 68 -4.80 16.06 2.78
N GLY A 69 -3.68 16.75 3.03
CA GLY A 69 -3.43 17.47 4.27
C GLY A 69 -3.10 16.60 5.50
N ARG A 70 -2.87 15.29 5.33
CA ARG A 70 -2.58 14.38 6.45
C ARG A 70 -1.13 13.92 6.46
N SER A 71 -0.58 13.78 7.66
CA SER A 71 0.73 13.19 7.91
C SER A 71 0.68 11.66 7.89
N THR A 72 1.84 11.03 7.66
CA THR A 72 1.97 9.55 7.71
C THR A 72 1.57 8.98 9.08
N ALA A 73 1.83 9.71 10.16
CA ALA A 73 1.49 9.29 11.52
C ALA A 73 -0.03 9.26 11.75
N GLU A 74 -0.76 10.27 11.27
CA GLU A 74 -2.22 10.32 11.32
C GLU A 74 -2.84 9.21 10.49
N ILE A 75 -2.31 8.98 9.29
CA ILE A 75 -2.76 7.89 8.41
C ILE A 75 -2.56 6.52 9.09
N LEU A 76 -1.40 6.30 9.73
CA LEU A 76 -1.14 5.07 10.48
C LEU A 76 -2.07 4.92 11.69
N ALA A 77 -2.38 6.02 12.38
CA ALA A 77 -3.33 6.02 13.50
C ALA A 77 -4.75 5.65 13.03
N ASP A 78 -5.21 6.23 11.92
CA ASP A 78 -6.51 5.91 11.32
C ASP A 78 -6.59 4.46 10.88
N LEU A 79 -5.54 3.93 10.25
CA LEU A 79 -5.44 2.53 9.85
C LEU A 79 -5.61 1.60 11.06
N LYS A 80 -4.89 1.86 12.16
CA LYS A 80 -4.99 1.08 13.40
C LYS A 80 -6.37 1.20 14.05
N LYS A 81 -6.96 2.40 14.04
CA LYS A 81 -8.29 2.69 14.60
C LYS A 81 -9.40 1.98 13.85
N ARG A 82 -9.29 1.88 12.51
CA ARG A 82 -10.27 1.23 11.63
C ARG A 82 -10.10 -0.28 11.56
N TYR A 83 -8.91 -0.80 11.89
CA TYR A 83 -8.64 -2.24 11.83
C TYR A 83 -9.63 -3.13 12.61
N PRO A 84 -10.19 -2.75 13.78
CA PRO A 84 -11.19 -3.55 14.49
C PRO A 84 -12.57 -3.62 13.81
N ASN A 85 -12.86 -2.75 12.84
CA ASN A 85 -14.17 -2.66 12.20
C ASN A 85 -14.63 -4.00 11.60
N ARG A 86 -15.95 -4.13 11.46
CA ARG A 86 -16.58 -5.21 10.68
C ARG A 86 -16.32 -4.95 9.19
N PRO A 87 -16.09 -5.98 8.36
CA PRO A 87 -15.80 -5.78 6.94
C PRO A 87 -16.81 -4.94 6.17
N ILE A 88 -18.11 -5.08 6.46
CA ILE A 88 -19.17 -4.30 5.80
C ILE A 88 -19.06 -2.81 6.10
N VAL A 89 -18.82 -2.45 7.37
CA VAL A 89 -18.63 -1.05 7.79
C VAL A 89 -17.37 -0.48 7.16
N GLU A 90 -16.30 -1.27 7.12
CA GLU A 90 -15.04 -0.81 6.54
C GLU A 90 -15.11 -0.62 5.03
N PHE A 91 -15.91 -1.44 4.34
CA PHE A 91 -16.18 -1.28 2.92
C PHE A 91 -16.92 0.04 2.63
N GLU A 92 -17.93 0.37 3.44
CA GLU A 92 -18.64 1.65 3.34
C GLU A 92 -17.70 2.85 3.59
N ILE A 93 -16.87 2.79 4.63
CA ILE A 93 -15.88 3.84 4.92
C ILE A 93 -14.89 3.98 3.75
N ALA A 94 -14.39 2.87 3.21
CA ALA A 94 -13.46 2.90 2.07
C ALA A 94 -14.10 3.51 0.82
N ALA A 95 -15.38 3.25 0.56
CA ALA A 95 -16.12 3.88 -0.53
C ALA A 95 -16.27 5.40 -0.31
N GLN A 96 -16.53 5.85 0.91
CA GLN A 96 -16.58 7.28 1.26
C GLN A 96 -15.22 7.96 1.07
N GLU A 97 -14.13 7.32 1.50
CA GLU A 97 -12.78 7.84 1.27
C GLU A 97 -12.42 7.91 -0.23
N GLN A 98 -12.85 6.92 -1.01
CA GLN A 98 -12.70 6.93 -2.47
C GLN A 98 -13.48 8.09 -3.10
N MET A 99 -14.69 8.38 -2.62
CA MET A 99 -15.49 9.52 -3.11
C MET A 99 -14.75 10.85 -2.88
N LYS A 100 -14.19 11.07 -1.68
CA LYS A 100 -13.39 12.28 -1.38
C LYS A 100 -12.20 12.45 -2.33
N VAL A 101 -11.49 11.36 -2.63
CA VAL A 101 -10.38 11.38 -3.60
C VAL A 101 -10.88 11.74 -4.99
N THR A 102 -12.03 11.21 -5.41
CA THR A 102 -12.66 11.52 -6.69
C THR A 102 -13.06 12.99 -6.78
N GLU A 103 -13.74 13.52 -5.75
CA GLU A 103 -14.13 14.95 -5.68
C GLU A 103 -12.92 15.88 -5.80
N LEU A 104 -11.86 15.62 -5.02
CA LEU A 104 -10.63 16.43 -5.09
C LEU A 104 -10.00 16.41 -6.48
N ARG A 105 -10.03 15.25 -7.16
CA ARG A 105 -9.52 15.13 -8.53
C ARG A 105 -10.40 15.87 -9.54
N LEU A 106 -11.71 15.81 -9.40
CA LEU A 106 -12.66 16.53 -10.25
C LEU A 106 -12.48 18.05 -10.09
N VAL A 107 -12.40 18.56 -8.87
CA VAL A 107 -12.12 19.98 -8.59
C VAL A 107 -10.82 20.39 -9.28
N LYS A 108 -9.74 19.63 -9.09
CA LYS A 108 -8.46 19.93 -9.74
C LYS A 108 -8.51 19.89 -11.27
N ALA A 109 -9.41 19.09 -11.86
CA ALA A 109 -9.57 18.99 -13.31
C ALA A 109 -10.41 20.14 -13.90
N LEU A 110 -11.45 20.57 -13.20
CA LEU A 110 -12.36 21.64 -13.64
C LEU A 110 -11.79 23.04 -13.43
N PHE A 111 -10.99 23.24 -12.39
CA PHE A 111 -10.40 24.52 -12.01
C PHE A 111 -8.90 24.59 -12.34
N LYS A 112 -8.45 23.84 -13.36
CA LYS A 112 -7.06 23.79 -13.80
C LYS A 112 -6.68 24.98 -14.68
#